data_AF-A0A1Y1HTZ3-F1
#
_entry.id   AF-A0A1Y1HTZ3-F1
#
_cell.length_a   1.000
_cell.length_b   1.000
_cell.length_c   1.000
_cell.angle_alpha   90.00
_cell.angle_beta   90.00
_cell.angle_gamma   90.00
#
_symmetry.space_group_name_H-M   'P 1'
#
loop_
_entity.id
_entity.type
_entity.pdbx_description
1 polymer ?
#
loop_
_entity_poly.entity_id
_entity_poly.type
_entity_poly.pdbx_seq_one_letter_code
_entity_poly.pdbx_strand_id
1 'polypeptide(L)'
;MDVEPIYCAEQIHIPPDLADVLKAFTKEVLRHQPADLIQFSAKYFANLAAVTQTQSSDSLPTKEQLQRVWERTREAESMSRDAVAGACSAAGISEGTTEKAWKLGNWGGSVNPKEVLVLLITMTAPNFLSVVEYLFLVCGDEAGTLPRELFLELFGILAARDQDVTTTFAAELSRDLASQGAERVTFKDIAENELVQELVSRLY
;
A
#
# COMPACT_ATOMS: atom_id res chain seq x y z
N MET A 1 -45.27 -0.91 48.43
CA MET A 1 -44.15 -1.80 48.10
C MET A 1 -43.65 -1.32 46.76
N ASP A 2 -42.60 -0.50 46.77
CA ASP A 2 -42.00 0.04 45.56
C ASP A 2 -41.23 -1.08 44.87
N VAL A 3 -41.57 -1.34 43.61
CA VAL A 3 -40.90 -2.36 42.79
C VAL A 3 -39.63 -1.70 42.26
N GLU A 4 -38.53 -1.87 42.98
CA GLU A 4 -37.21 -1.50 42.46
C GLU A 4 -36.84 -2.45 41.28
N PRO A 5 -36.42 -1.93 40.12
CA PRO A 5 -35.96 -2.75 39.01
C PRO A 5 -34.75 -3.62 39.41
N ILE A 6 -34.85 -4.93 39.16
CA ILE A 6 -33.87 -5.96 39.55
C ILE A 6 -32.53 -5.87 38.77
N TYR A 7 -32.38 -4.92 37.84
CA TYR A 7 -31.21 -4.81 36.96
C TYR A 7 -30.38 -3.55 37.27
N CYS A 8 -29.13 -3.74 37.70
CA CYS A 8 -28.18 -2.65 37.88
C CYS A 8 -27.70 -2.12 36.52
N ALA A 9 -27.65 -0.80 36.34
CA ALA A 9 -27.19 -0.13 35.11
C ALA A 9 -25.77 -0.56 34.65
N GLU A 10 -24.95 -1.03 35.59
CA GLU A 10 -23.59 -1.54 35.37
C GLU A 10 -23.53 -2.81 34.50
N GLN A 11 -24.64 -3.52 34.31
CA GLN A 11 -24.71 -4.72 33.46
C GLN A 11 -24.98 -4.39 31.98
N ILE A 12 -25.37 -3.14 31.66
CA ILE A 12 -25.67 -2.71 30.29
C ILE A 12 -24.39 -2.14 29.67
N HIS A 13 -23.66 -2.97 28.92
CA HIS A 13 -22.48 -2.53 28.19
C HIS A 13 -22.88 -1.81 26.89
N ILE A 14 -22.94 -0.47 26.93
CA ILE A 14 -23.19 0.37 25.76
C ILE A 14 -21.88 0.49 24.95
N PRO A 15 -21.84 0.11 23.67
CA PRO A 15 -20.67 0.35 22.83
C PRO A 15 -20.35 1.85 22.73
N PRO A 16 -19.05 2.24 22.81
CA PRO A 16 -18.66 3.64 22.88
C PRO A 16 -19.13 4.48 21.68
N ASP A 17 -19.18 3.88 20.48
CA ASP A 17 -19.51 4.59 19.23
C ASP A 17 -21.00 4.56 18.87
N LEU A 18 -21.83 3.84 19.64
CA LEU A 18 -23.26 3.66 19.30
C LEU A 18 -24.00 5.00 19.21
N ALA A 19 -23.69 5.94 20.12
CA ALA A 19 -24.32 7.25 20.15
C ALA A 19 -24.06 8.06 18.87
N ASP A 20 -22.84 8.00 18.35
CA ASP A 20 -22.45 8.74 17.15
C ASP A 20 -23.06 8.15 15.87
N VAL A 21 -23.13 6.81 15.78
CA VAL A 21 -23.81 6.11 14.67
C VAL A 21 -25.28 6.52 14.60
N LEU A 22 -25.98 6.49 15.74
CA LEU A 22 -27.40 6.89 15.81
C LEU A 22 -27.60 8.37 15.48
N LYS A 23 -26.70 9.23 15.94
CA LYS A 23 -26.73 10.68 15.66
C LYS A 23 -26.54 10.97 14.17
N ALA A 24 -25.59 10.30 13.51
CA ALA A 24 -25.35 10.45 12.08
C ALA A 24 -26.56 10.00 11.26
N PHE A 25 -27.11 8.82 11.56
CA PHE A 25 -28.33 8.33 10.92
C PHE A 25 -29.51 9.30 11.08
N THR A 26 -29.73 9.80 12.30
CA THR A 26 -30.82 10.74 12.60
C THR A 26 -30.71 12.03 11.79
N LYS A 27 -29.49 12.57 11.61
CA LYS A 27 -29.25 13.74 10.75
C LYS A 27 -29.65 13.47 9.30
N GLU A 28 -29.31 12.30 8.78
CA GLU A 28 -29.61 11.92 7.40
C GLU A 28 -31.10 11.70 7.16
N VAL A 29 -31.82 11.14 8.14
CA VAL A 29 -33.28 11.06 8.12
C VAL A 29 -33.92 12.45 8.10
N LEU A 30 -33.47 13.36 8.98
CA LEU A 30 -34.00 14.72 9.05
C LEU A 30 -33.74 15.52 7.76
N ARG A 31 -32.59 15.29 7.12
CA ARG A 31 -32.20 15.94 5.86
C ARG A 31 -33.06 15.47 4.69
N HIS A 32 -33.31 14.17 4.61
CA HIS A 32 -33.96 13.57 3.44
C HIS A 32 -35.47 13.42 3.59
N GLN A 33 -36.01 13.54 4.82
CA GLN A 33 -37.44 13.39 5.12
C GLN A 33 -38.09 12.23 4.35
N PRO A 34 -37.54 10.99 4.46
CA PRO A 34 -37.97 9.88 3.64
C PRO A 34 -39.42 9.50 3.93
N ALA A 35 -40.19 9.20 2.88
CA ALA A 35 -41.56 8.71 3.02
C ALA A 35 -41.63 7.31 3.65
N ASP A 36 -40.61 6.47 3.42
CA ASP A 36 -40.46 5.15 4.02
C ASP A 36 -39.16 5.10 4.83
N LEU A 37 -39.30 5.17 6.16
CA LEU A 37 -38.17 5.15 7.06
C LEU A 37 -37.48 3.79 7.12
N ILE A 38 -38.22 2.68 6.97
CA ILE A 38 -37.65 1.33 7.07
C ILE A 38 -36.77 1.05 5.85
N GLN A 39 -37.28 1.34 4.65
CA GLN A 39 -36.52 1.20 3.42
C GLN A 39 -35.30 2.13 3.41
N PHE A 40 -35.46 3.37 3.87
CA PHE A 40 -34.35 4.31 3.99
C PHE A 40 -33.28 3.81 4.97
N SER A 41 -33.68 3.28 6.12
CA SER A 41 -32.77 2.73 7.13
C SER A 41 -31.97 1.55 6.58
N ALA A 42 -32.65 0.59 5.94
CA ALA A 42 -32.00 -0.57 5.34
C ALA A 42 -30.96 -0.16 4.30
N LYS A 43 -31.31 0.79 3.41
CA LYS A 43 -30.39 1.32 2.40
C LYS A 43 -29.23 2.09 3.03
N TYR A 44 -29.50 2.95 4.01
CA TYR A 44 -28.49 3.76 4.69
C TYR A 44 -27.45 2.87 5.38
N PHE A 45 -27.87 1.90 6.19
CA PHE A 45 -26.95 1.02 6.90
C PHE A 45 -26.27 0.01 5.97
N ALA A 46 -26.91 -0.46 4.90
CA ALA A 46 -26.25 -1.28 3.88
C ALA A 46 -25.14 -0.49 3.17
N ASN A 47 -25.41 0.77 2.80
CA ASN A 47 -24.40 1.64 2.21
C ASN A 47 -23.27 1.96 3.20
N LEU A 48 -23.60 2.27 4.45
CA LEU A 48 -22.61 2.53 5.49
C LEU A 48 -21.74 1.30 5.73
N ALA A 49 -22.32 0.11 5.83
CA ALA A 49 -21.58 -1.15 5.96
C ALA A 49 -20.69 -1.41 4.74
N ALA A 50 -21.17 -1.17 3.52
CA ALA A 50 -20.35 -1.30 2.30
C ALA A 50 -19.21 -0.26 2.28
N VAL A 51 -19.46 0.97 2.72
CA VAL A 51 -18.43 2.03 2.84
C VAL A 51 -17.44 1.70 3.94
N THR A 52 -17.86 1.15 5.07
CA THR A 52 -16.96 0.77 6.18
C THR A 52 -16.17 -0.50 5.86
N GLN A 53 -16.75 -1.45 5.12
CA GLN A 53 -16.03 -2.59 4.54
C GLN A 53 -15.02 -2.14 3.48
N THR A 54 -15.31 -1.05 2.75
CA THR A 54 -14.33 -0.45 1.81
C THR A 54 -13.32 0.48 2.48
N GLN A 55 -13.63 1.06 3.64
CA GLN A 55 -12.69 1.86 4.44
C GLN A 55 -11.62 1.01 5.13
N SER A 56 -11.81 -0.31 5.19
CA SER A 56 -10.75 -1.27 5.52
C SER A 56 -10.01 -1.80 4.28
N SER A 57 -10.38 -1.39 3.06
CA SER A 57 -9.97 -2.06 1.81
C SER A 57 -9.16 -1.25 0.81
N ASP A 58 -8.65 -0.06 1.13
CA ASP A 58 -7.85 0.73 0.18
C ASP A 58 -6.84 1.67 0.87
N SER A 59 -6.45 1.38 2.11
CA SER A 59 -5.31 2.10 2.71
C SER A 59 -4.04 1.73 1.95
N LEU A 60 -3.26 2.76 1.60
CA LEU A 60 -1.93 2.55 1.06
C LEU A 60 -1.09 1.80 2.10
N PRO A 61 -0.28 0.81 1.68
CA PRO A 61 0.62 0.11 2.58
C PRO A 61 1.52 1.08 3.35
N THR A 62 1.75 0.81 4.64
CA THR A 62 2.80 1.54 5.38
C THR A 62 4.17 0.97 5.02
N LYS A 63 5.22 1.75 5.27
CA LYS A 63 6.61 1.30 5.10
C LYS A 63 6.88 -0.02 5.84
N GLU A 64 6.40 -0.15 7.07
CA GLU A 64 6.62 -1.34 7.91
C GLU A 64 5.91 -2.57 7.33
N GLN A 65 4.74 -2.39 6.71
CA GLN A 65 4.04 -3.47 6.02
C GLN A 65 4.82 -3.93 4.79
N LEU A 66 5.32 -2.99 3.98
CA LEU A 66 6.15 -3.29 2.81
C LEU A 66 7.46 -4.01 3.22
N GLN A 67 8.12 -3.57 4.29
CA GLN A 67 9.31 -4.23 4.85
C GLN A 67 9.01 -5.68 5.28
N ARG A 68 7.88 -5.93 5.93
CA ARG A 68 7.48 -7.29 6.31
C ARG A 68 7.23 -8.19 5.10
N VAL A 69 6.70 -7.65 4.00
CA VAL A 69 6.56 -8.40 2.73
C VAL A 69 7.93 -8.71 2.15
N TRP A 70 8.82 -7.71 2.09
CA TRP A 70 10.20 -7.88 1.63
C TRP A 70 10.93 -9.00 2.39
N GLU A 71 10.97 -8.94 3.72
CA GLU A 71 11.66 -9.92 4.55
C GLU A 71 11.15 -11.36 4.34
N ARG A 72 9.87 -11.53 4.00
CA ARG A 72 9.28 -12.85 3.73
C ARG A 72 9.55 -13.38 2.33
N THR A 73 9.88 -12.50 1.38
CA THR A 73 9.84 -12.83 -0.05
C THR A 73 11.15 -12.56 -0.79
N ARG A 74 12.11 -11.86 -0.19
CA ARG A 74 13.33 -11.39 -0.88
C ARG A 74 14.18 -12.49 -1.52
N GLU A 75 14.18 -13.68 -0.94
CA GLU A 75 14.93 -14.85 -1.43
C GLU A 75 14.15 -15.67 -2.48
N ALA A 76 12.85 -15.38 -2.67
CA ALA A 76 12.02 -16.14 -3.59
C ALA A 76 12.09 -15.55 -5.00
N GLU A 77 12.43 -16.39 -5.99
CA GLU A 77 12.46 -16.00 -7.40
C GLU A 77 11.10 -16.14 -8.08
N SER A 78 10.21 -16.99 -7.55
CA SER A 78 8.86 -17.20 -8.06
C SER A 78 7.90 -17.66 -6.97
N MET A 79 6.70 -17.08 -6.94
CA MET A 79 5.64 -17.40 -6.00
C MET A 79 4.29 -17.43 -6.70
N SER A 80 3.38 -18.30 -6.23
CA SER A 80 1.99 -18.28 -6.69
C SER A 80 1.26 -17.04 -6.17
N ARG A 81 0.16 -16.67 -6.85
CA ARG A 81 -0.73 -15.60 -6.39
C ARG A 81 -1.15 -15.75 -4.93
N ASP A 82 -1.57 -16.95 -4.53
CA ASP A 82 -2.03 -17.22 -3.16
C ASP A 82 -0.91 -17.07 -2.13
N ALA A 83 0.33 -17.46 -2.49
CA ALA A 83 1.47 -17.31 -1.61
C ALA A 83 1.84 -15.83 -1.41
N VAL A 84 1.81 -15.02 -2.48
CA VAL A 84 2.06 -13.57 -2.39
C VAL A 84 0.94 -12.87 -1.62
N ALA A 85 -0.33 -13.23 -1.87
CA ALA A 85 -1.47 -12.70 -1.13
C ALA A 85 -1.39 -13.05 0.37
N GLY A 86 -0.98 -14.28 0.70
CA GLY A 86 -0.71 -14.70 2.06
C GLY A 86 0.41 -13.88 2.73
N ALA A 87 1.50 -13.58 2.00
CA ALA A 87 2.57 -12.72 2.51
C ALA A 87 2.10 -11.28 2.77
N CYS A 88 1.30 -10.71 1.86
CA CYS A 88 0.71 -9.38 2.01
C CYS A 88 -0.25 -9.32 3.21
N SER A 89 -1.16 -10.30 3.35
CA SER A 89 -2.08 -10.40 4.48
C SER A 89 -1.34 -10.57 5.81
N ALA A 90 -0.30 -11.41 5.86
CA ALA A 90 0.53 -11.60 7.05
C ALA A 90 1.34 -10.34 7.43
N ALA A 91 1.60 -9.45 6.48
CA ALA A 91 2.20 -8.14 6.74
C ALA A 91 1.18 -7.09 7.22
N GLY A 92 -0.12 -7.38 7.08
CA GLY A 92 -1.24 -6.48 7.38
C GLY A 92 -1.70 -5.63 6.20
N ILE A 93 -1.26 -5.95 4.97
CA ILE A 93 -1.74 -5.28 3.75
C ILE A 93 -3.13 -5.82 3.41
N SER A 94 -4.05 -4.92 3.07
CA SER A 94 -5.43 -5.29 2.76
C SER A 94 -5.51 -6.14 1.48
N GLU A 95 -6.53 -7.00 1.41
CA GLU A 95 -6.82 -7.78 0.22
C GLU A 95 -7.13 -6.88 -0.98
N GLY A 96 -7.88 -5.79 -0.78
CA GLY A 96 -8.19 -4.82 -1.84
C GLY A 96 -6.95 -4.17 -2.46
N THR A 97 -6.00 -3.73 -1.63
CA THR A 97 -4.72 -3.20 -2.08
C THR A 97 -3.93 -4.24 -2.89
N THR A 98 -3.90 -5.49 -2.40
CA THR A 98 -3.20 -6.61 -3.05
C THR A 98 -3.84 -6.97 -4.39
N GLU A 99 -5.18 -7.01 -4.46
CA GLU A 99 -5.92 -7.24 -5.70
C GLU A 99 -5.69 -6.12 -6.72
N LYS A 100 -5.64 -4.87 -6.27
CA LYS A 100 -5.37 -3.72 -7.13
C LYS A 100 -3.98 -3.79 -7.73
N ALA A 101 -2.97 -4.15 -6.92
CA ALA A 101 -1.63 -4.45 -7.43
C ALA A 101 -1.69 -5.59 -8.45
N TRP A 102 -2.41 -6.67 -8.18
CA TRP A 102 -2.52 -7.80 -9.11
C TRP A 102 -3.15 -7.42 -10.46
N LYS A 103 -4.21 -6.60 -10.43
CA LYS A 103 -4.88 -6.08 -11.63
C LYS A 103 -3.95 -5.18 -12.44
N LEU A 104 -3.20 -4.31 -11.78
CA LEU A 104 -2.25 -3.39 -12.43
C LEU A 104 -1.03 -4.13 -13.00
N GLY A 105 -0.52 -5.14 -12.27
CA GLY A 105 0.63 -5.92 -12.70
C GLY A 105 0.32 -6.91 -13.82
N ASN A 106 -0.95 -7.25 -14.04
CA ASN A 106 -1.42 -8.19 -15.05
C ASN A 106 -0.62 -9.51 -15.08
N TRP A 107 -0.29 -10.03 -13.90
CA TRP A 107 0.49 -11.25 -13.77
C TRP A 107 -0.36 -12.51 -13.96
N GLY A 108 0.28 -13.57 -14.47
CA GLY A 108 -0.32 -14.89 -14.63
C GLY A 108 -0.42 -15.67 -13.32
N GLY A 109 -0.06 -16.96 -13.33
CA GLY A 109 -0.16 -17.83 -12.14
C GLY A 109 1.02 -17.74 -11.17
N SER A 110 2.23 -17.51 -11.68
CA SER A 110 3.46 -17.38 -10.89
C SER A 110 4.15 -16.07 -11.23
N VAL A 111 4.70 -15.40 -10.22
CA VAL A 111 5.34 -14.09 -10.35
C VAL A 111 6.58 -14.00 -9.46
N ASN A 112 7.58 -13.23 -9.86
CA ASN A 112 8.64 -12.83 -8.96
C ASN A 112 8.07 -11.84 -7.92
N PRO A 113 8.13 -12.14 -6.62
CA PRO A 113 7.53 -11.29 -5.60
C PRO A 113 8.15 -9.89 -5.52
N LYS A 114 9.40 -9.70 -5.96
CA LYS A 114 10.01 -8.37 -6.08
C LYS A 114 9.23 -7.48 -7.04
N GLU A 115 8.65 -8.04 -8.10
CA GLU A 115 7.80 -7.30 -9.03
C GLU A 115 6.53 -6.76 -8.37
N VAL A 116 5.93 -7.58 -7.49
CA VAL A 116 4.73 -7.20 -6.76
C VAL A 116 5.06 -6.15 -5.71
N LEU A 117 6.18 -6.33 -5.00
CA LEU A 117 6.66 -5.37 -4.02
C LEU A 117 6.95 -3.99 -4.63
N VAL A 118 7.67 -3.95 -5.77
CA VAL A 118 7.94 -2.69 -6.48
C VAL A 118 6.63 -2.02 -6.90
N LEU A 119 5.65 -2.77 -7.39
CA LEU A 119 4.34 -2.19 -7.75
C LEU A 119 3.59 -1.65 -6.53
N LEU A 120 3.63 -2.36 -5.40
CA LEU A 120 3.04 -1.87 -4.14
C LEU A 120 3.72 -0.57 -3.67
N ILE A 121 5.04 -0.47 -3.80
CA ILE A 121 5.79 0.76 -3.53
C ILE A 121 5.36 1.87 -4.48
N THR A 122 5.27 1.62 -5.79
CA THR A 122 4.84 2.60 -6.79
C THR A 122 3.43 3.11 -6.54
N MET A 123 2.51 2.25 -6.08
CA MET A 123 1.16 2.66 -5.69
C MET A 123 1.12 3.52 -4.43
N THR A 124 2.12 3.40 -3.55
CA THR A 124 2.20 4.08 -2.26
C THR A 124 2.89 5.45 -2.37
N ALA A 125 3.95 5.51 -3.17
CA ALA A 125 4.78 6.70 -3.27
C ALA A 125 4.12 7.78 -4.13
N PRO A 126 4.16 9.06 -3.71
CA PRO A 126 3.51 10.14 -4.45
C PRO A 126 4.24 10.51 -5.74
N ASN A 127 5.50 10.12 -5.89
CA ASN A 127 6.31 10.43 -7.06
C ASN A 127 7.53 9.52 -7.20
N PHE A 128 8.23 9.66 -8.34
CA PHE A 128 9.41 8.87 -8.69
C PHE A 128 10.52 8.88 -7.62
N LEU A 129 10.92 10.05 -7.10
CA LEU A 129 11.98 10.09 -6.08
C LEU A 129 11.54 9.39 -4.78
N SER A 130 10.28 9.54 -4.39
CA SER A 130 9.73 8.78 -3.28
C SER A 130 9.71 7.27 -3.58
N VAL A 131 9.40 6.82 -4.80
CA VAL A 131 9.51 5.39 -5.17
C VAL A 131 10.92 4.89 -4.91
N VAL A 132 11.92 5.61 -5.43
CA VAL A 132 13.34 5.28 -5.26
C VAL A 132 13.72 5.27 -3.78
N GLU A 133 13.32 6.29 -3.00
CA GLU A 133 13.54 6.34 -1.55
C GLU A 133 12.94 5.12 -0.85
N TYR A 134 11.70 4.74 -1.18
CA TYR A 134 11.04 3.56 -0.62
C TYR A 134 11.78 2.26 -0.96
N LEU A 135 12.46 2.14 -2.11
CA LEU A 135 13.31 0.97 -2.39
C LEU A 135 14.41 0.83 -1.33
N PHE A 136 15.07 1.93 -0.94
CA PHE A 136 16.09 1.92 0.12
C PHE A 136 15.48 1.71 1.50
N LEU A 137 14.36 2.36 1.79
CA LEU A 137 13.70 2.24 3.09
C LEU A 137 13.11 0.84 3.33
N VAL A 138 12.69 0.14 2.27
CA VAL A 138 12.03 -1.17 2.36
C VAL A 138 13.03 -2.32 2.18
N CYS A 139 13.94 -2.20 1.20
CA CYS A 139 14.82 -3.30 0.79
C CYS A 139 16.26 -3.14 1.29
N GLY A 140 16.63 -1.94 1.76
CA GLY A 140 17.98 -1.64 2.27
C GLY A 140 18.23 -2.20 3.66
N ASP A 141 19.50 -2.16 4.06
CA ASP A 141 19.93 -2.51 5.42
C ASP A 141 19.61 -1.39 6.44
N GLU A 142 19.98 -1.60 7.70
CA GLU A 142 19.79 -0.62 8.78
C GLU A 142 20.50 0.72 8.52
N ALA A 143 21.53 0.73 7.67
CA ALA A 143 22.24 1.93 7.26
C ALA A 143 21.57 2.64 6.07
N GLY A 144 20.46 2.11 5.54
CA GLY A 144 19.77 2.64 4.37
C GLY A 144 20.52 2.41 3.07
N THR A 145 21.35 1.37 3.00
CA THR A 145 22.16 1.04 1.82
C THR A 145 21.66 -0.22 1.14
N LEU A 146 21.81 -0.29 -0.18
CA LEU A 146 21.51 -1.45 -1.00
C LEU A 146 22.77 -1.90 -1.76
N PRO A 147 23.00 -3.23 -1.92
CA PRO A 147 23.91 -3.71 -2.94
C PRO A 147 23.51 -3.12 -4.30
N ARG A 148 24.49 -2.61 -5.07
CA ARG A 148 24.23 -1.99 -6.39
C ARG A 148 23.44 -2.91 -7.30
N GLU A 149 23.78 -4.20 -7.32
CA GLU A 149 23.11 -5.20 -8.16
C GLU A 149 21.63 -5.35 -7.81
N LEU A 150 21.30 -5.41 -6.52
CA LEU A 150 19.92 -5.49 -6.06
C LEU A 150 19.15 -4.19 -6.36
N PHE A 151 19.78 -3.03 -6.17
CA PHE A 151 19.16 -1.76 -6.56
C PHE A 151 18.83 -1.75 -8.06
N LEU A 152 19.77 -2.16 -8.92
CA LEU A 152 19.56 -2.20 -10.37
C LEU A 152 18.50 -3.24 -10.79
N GLU A 153 18.41 -4.38 -10.09
CA GLU A 153 17.34 -5.36 -10.30
C GLU A 153 15.96 -4.72 -10.02
N LEU A 154 15.80 -4.10 -8.84
CA LEU A 154 14.54 -3.45 -8.44
C LEU A 154 14.20 -2.24 -9.33
N PHE A 155 15.20 -1.45 -9.68
CA PHE A 155 15.04 -0.31 -10.58
C PHE A 155 14.69 -0.73 -12.00
N GLY A 156 15.27 -1.84 -12.49
CA GLY A 156 14.93 -2.43 -13.79
C GLY A 156 13.46 -2.89 -13.86
N ILE A 157 12.93 -3.44 -12.76
CA ILE A 157 11.51 -3.78 -12.64
C ILE A 157 10.63 -2.52 -12.75
N LEU A 158 11.02 -1.42 -12.10
CA LEU A 158 10.32 -0.13 -12.19
C LEU A 158 10.34 0.38 -13.64
N ALA A 159 11.52 0.40 -14.27
CA ALA A 159 11.73 0.88 -15.63
C ALA A 159 10.98 0.06 -16.70
N ALA A 160 10.74 -1.23 -16.45
CA ALA A 160 9.96 -2.06 -17.37
C ALA A 160 8.47 -1.68 -17.40
N ARG A 161 7.97 -0.96 -16.39
CA ARG A 161 6.55 -0.59 -16.24
C ARG A 161 6.25 0.87 -16.52
N ASP A 162 7.28 1.72 -16.55
CA ASP A 162 7.15 3.16 -16.66
C ASP A 162 7.54 3.61 -18.07
N GLN A 163 6.75 4.51 -18.66
CA GLN A 163 7.00 5.00 -20.03
C GLN A 163 8.12 6.04 -20.08
N ASP A 164 8.34 6.74 -18.97
CA ASP A 164 9.32 7.82 -18.85
C ASP A 164 10.65 7.29 -18.30
N VAL A 165 10.61 6.29 -17.40
CA VAL A 165 11.79 5.55 -16.92
C VAL A 165 12.08 4.39 -17.86
N THR A 166 12.76 4.65 -18.98
CA THR A 166 13.01 3.60 -19.97
C THR A 166 14.07 2.58 -19.52
N THR A 167 14.04 1.37 -20.09
CA THR A 167 15.11 0.37 -19.94
C THR A 167 16.47 0.87 -20.42
N THR A 168 16.48 1.84 -21.35
CA THR A 168 17.71 2.52 -21.80
C THR A 168 18.30 3.38 -20.69
N PHE A 169 17.47 4.17 -20.01
CA PHE A 169 17.89 4.96 -18.86
C PHE A 169 18.46 4.08 -17.75
N ALA A 170 17.80 2.95 -17.44
CA ALA A 170 18.30 2.00 -16.44
C ALA A 170 19.70 1.44 -16.80
N ALA A 171 19.96 1.16 -18.08
CA ALA A 171 21.27 0.72 -18.55
C ALA A 171 22.34 1.82 -18.46
N GLU A 172 21.97 3.07 -18.75
CA GLU A 172 22.86 4.23 -18.62
C GLU A 172 23.23 4.48 -17.15
N LEU A 173 22.24 4.50 -16.25
CA LEU A 173 22.45 4.62 -14.81
C LEU A 173 23.32 3.47 -14.28
N SER A 174 23.08 2.24 -14.74
CA SER A 174 23.92 1.09 -14.39
C SER A 174 25.38 1.30 -14.77
N ARG A 175 25.66 1.85 -15.96
CA ARG A 175 27.02 2.12 -16.44
C ARG A 175 27.69 3.25 -15.64
N ASP A 176 26.95 4.31 -15.34
CA ASP A 176 27.43 5.43 -14.55
C ASP A 176 27.82 4.99 -13.13
N LEU A 177 26.92 4.30 -12.42
CA LEU A 177 27.19 3.77 -11.08
C LEU A 177 28.35 2.76 -11.06
N ALA A 178 28.50 1.96 -12.13
CA ALA A 178 29.63 1.04 -12.27
C ALA A 178 30.97 1.79 -12.40
N SER A 179 30.99 2.92 -13.11
CA SER A 179 32.20 3.74 -13.29
C SER A 179 32.71 4.37 -11.98
N GLN A 180 31.81 4.62 -11.04
CA GLN A 180 32.11 5.17 -9.71
C GLN A 180 32.68 4.10 -8.75
N GLY A 181 32.69 2.83 -9.14
CA GLY A 181 33.26 1.73 -8.36
C GLY A 181 32.48 1.38 -7.08
N ALA A 182 31.29 1.94 -6.88
CA ALA A 182 30.48 1.69 -5.69
C ALA A 182 29.83 0.29 -5.76
N GLU A 183 30.11 -0.57 -4.78
CA GLU A 183 29.44 -1.88 -4.63
C GLU A 183 28.08 -1.75 -3.93
N ARG A 184 27.92 -0.70 -3.13
CA ARG A 184 26.68 -0.35 -2.43
C ARG A 184 26.32 1.09 -2.72
N VAL A 185 25.02 1.36 -2.77
CA VAL A 185 24.46 2.68 -3.05
C VAL A 185 23.47 3.07 -1.96
N THR A 186 23.31 4.37 -1.75
CA THR A 186 22.30 4.98 -0.88
C THR A 186 21.27 5.74 -1.70
N PHE A 187 20.14 6.09 -1.09
CA PHE A 187 19.18 6.99 -1.73
C PHE A 187 19.84 8.32 -2.15
N LYS A 188 20.75 8.85 -1.33
CA LYS A 188 21.46 10.09 -1.64
C LYS A 188 22.30 9.97 -2.91
N ASP A 189 23.04 8.89 -3.07
CA ASP A 189 23.88 8.65 -4.26
C ASP A 189 23.04 8.61 -5.54
N ILE A 190 21.82 8.05 -5.47
CA ILE A 190 20.90 7.99 -6.60
C ILE A 190 20.21 9.35 -6.82
N ALA A 191 19.75 10.00 -5.75
CA ALA A 191 19.04 11.26 -5.84
C ALA A 191 19.95 12.37 -6.37
N GLU A 192 21.23 12.40 -6.02
CA GLU A 192 22.20 13.40 -6.48
C GLU A 192 22.83 13.06 -7.85
N ASN A 193 22.51 11.91 -8.43
CA ASN A 193 23.03 11.49 -9.73
C ASN A 193 22.53 12.42 -10.86
N GLU A 194 23.44 12.85 -11.74
CA GLU A 194 23.11 13.79 -12.82
C GLU A 194 22.02 13.26 -13.76
N LEU A 195 22.06 11.97 -14.14
CA LEU A 195 21.06 11.35 -14.99
C LEU A 195 19.68 11.33 -14.32
N VAL A 196 19.66 11.04 -13.02
CA VAL A 196 18.42 11.01 -12.22
C VAL A 196 17.85 12.41 -12.06
N GLN A 197 18.69 13.43 -11.83
CA GLN A 197 18.25 14.82 -11.77
C GLN A 197 17.67 15.30 -13.10
N GLU A 198 18.28 14.94 -14.23
CA GLU A 198 17.74 15.25 -15.56
C GLU A 198 16.38 14.57 -15.79
N LEU A 199 16.25 13.29 -15.43
CA LEU A 199 14.97 12.57 -15.51
C LEU A 199 13.89 13.23 -14.64
N VAL A 200 14.20 13.56 -13.38
CA VAL A 200 13.28 14.26 -12.48
C VAL A 200 12.85 15.60 -13.06
N SER A 201 13.77 16.36 -13.67
CA SER A 201 13.45 17.66 -14.29
C SER A 201 12.53 17.56 -15.51
N ARG A 202 12.40 16.38 -16.11
CA ARG A 202 11.48 16.12 -17.22
C ARG A 202 10.10 15.67 -16.75
N LEU A 203 10.01 15.09 -15.55
CA LEU A 203 8.77 14.56 -14.97
C LEU A 203 7.91 15.65 -14.30
N TYR A 204 8.48 16.82 -14.02
CA TYR A 204 7.85 17.97 -13.36
C TYR A 204 8.05 19.26 -14.13
#